data_AF-A0A815IU18-F1
#
_entry.id   AF-A0A815IU18-F1
#
_cell.length_a   1.000
_cell.length_b   1.000
_cell.length_c   1.000
_cell.angle_alpha   90.00
_cell.angle_beta   90.00
_cell.angle_gamma   90.00
#
_symmetry.space_group_name_H-M   'P 1'
#
loop_
_entity.id
_entity.type
_entity.pdbx_description
1 polymer ?
#
loop_
_entity_poly.entity_id
_entity_poly.type
_entity_poly.pdbx_seq_one_letter_code
_entity_poly.pdbx_strand_id
1 'polypeptide(L)'
;MVSLEKKTPEERLNICRKYYLGGFAFLPLLWFINAIWFYKQAFKVEPYPEQTQIRKYVIRSAIGTFVWILIILVWNIMFQVFRTKMGPAGDYLTFVVPPNKTRIRDAYKRLIILNHPDRGGSPYVAAKINEAKDYFESGAK
;
A
#
# COMPACT_ATOMS: atom_id res chain seq x y z
N MET A 1 11.34 15.96 -15.28
CA MET A 1 11.36 16.73 -14.02
C MET A 1 12.13 18.02 -14.27
N VAL A 2 11.58 19.17 -13.87
CA VAL A 2 12.23 20.47 -14.04
C VAL A 2 13.56 20.47 -13.27
N SER A 3 14.65 20.91 -13.91
CA SER A 3 15.94 21.00 -13.22
C SER A 3 15.89 22.13 -12.19
N LEU A 4 16.09 21.79 -10.91
CA LEU A 4 16.19 22.77 -9.82
C LEU A 4 17.36 23.74 -10.05
N GLU A 5 18.42 23.29 -10.72
CA GLU A 5 19.63 24.07 -10.99
C GLU A 5 19.33 25.32 -11.83
N LYS A 6 18.32 25.25 -12.72
CA LYS A 6 17.91 26.38 -13.57
C LYS A 6 17.04 27.43 -12.85
N LYS A 7 16.62 27.16 -11.61
CA LYS A 7 15.72 28.04 -10.84
C LYS A 7 16.47 28.94 -9.87
N THR A 8 15.91 30.12 -9.61
CA THR A 8 16.44 31.03 -8.58
C THR A 8 16.29 30.41 -7.17
N PRO A 9 17.14 30.79 -6.19
CA PRO A 9 17.04 30.31 -4.81
C PRO A 9 15.64 30.52 -4.19
N GLU A 10 15.02 31.67 -4.46
CA GLU A 10 13.66 32.00 -3.97
C GLU A 10 12.59 31.09 -4.57
N GLU A 11 12.66 30.81 -5.88
CA GLU A 11 11.72 29.88 -6.53
C GLU A 11 11.82 28.47 -5.94
N ARG A 12 13.05 28.00 -5.66
CA ARG A 12 13.28 26.70 -5.02
C ARG A 12 12.63 26.63 -3.64
N LEU A 13 12.76 27.68 -2.84
CA LEU A 13 12.11 27.78 -1.53
C LEU A 13 10.58 27.74 -1.65
N ASN A 14 10.01 28.51 -2.58
CA ASN A 14 8.57 28.53 -2.81
C ASN A 14 8.03 27.17 -3.26
N ILE A 15 8.75 26.46 -4.14
CA ILE A 15 8.38 25.10 -4.55
C ILE A 15 8.46 24.14 -3.36
N CYS A 16 9.55 24.18 -2.59
CA CYS A 16 9.70 23.32 -1.41
C CYS A 16 8.58 23.56 -0.37
N ARG A 17 8.21 24.83 -0.14
CA ARG A 17 7.09 25.20 0.74
C ARG A 17 5.75 24.69 0.21
N LYS A 18 5.48 24.81 -1.09
CA LYS A 18 4.24 24.29 -1.71
C LYS A 18 4.12 22.77 -1.57
N TYR A 19 5.21 22.04 -1.79
CA TYR A 19 5.22 20.59 -1.64
C TYR A 19 5.07 20.18 -0.17
N TYR A 20 5.72 20.90 0.75
CA TYR A 20 5.53 20.72 2.18
C TYR A 20 4.07 20.96 2.60
N LEU A 21 3.46 22.06 2.15
CA LEU A 21 2.06 22.36 2.49
C LEU A 21 1.10 21.35 1.86
N GLY A 22 1.32 20.96 0.61
CA GLY A 22 0.50 19.99 -0.10
C GLY A 22 0.48 18.62 0.58
N GLY A 23 1.54 18.23 1.29
CA GLY A 23 1.57 16.95 2.01
C GLY A 23 0.53 16.84 3.13
N PHE A 24 0.05 17.96 3.68
CA PHE A 24 -1.03 17.97 4.67
C PHE A 24 -2.39 17.58 4.10
N ALA A 25 -2.56 17.54 2.78
CA ALA A 25 -3.75 17.00 2.13
C ALA A 25 -3.75 15.46 2.07
N PHE A 26 -3.22 14.80 3.11
CA PHE A 26 -3.04 13.34 3.20
C PHE A 26 -2.16 12.74 2.10
N LEU A 27 -1.12 13.46 1.68
CA LEU A 27 -0.21 13.05 0.60
C LEU A 27 1.22 12.82 1.15
N PRO A 28 1.46 11.74 1.92
CA PRO A 28 2.79 11.47 2.47
C PRO A 28 3.85 11.23 1.38
N LEU A 29 3.44 10.72 0.21
CA LEU A 29 4.32 10.57 -0.94
C LEU A 29 4.84 11.92 -1.45
N LEU A 30 4.07 12.99 -1.32
CA LEU A 30 4.50 14.33 -1.72
C LEU A 30 5.61 14.85 -0.80
N TRP A 31 5.51 14.60 0.51
CA TRP A 31 6.60 14.89 1.45
C TRP A 31 7.85 14.06 1.16
N PHE A 32 7.69 12.78 0.80
CA PHE A 32 8.82 11.93 0.41
C PHE A 32 9.54 12.49 -0.82
N ILE A 33 8.79 12.84 -1.87
CA ILE A 33 9.34 13.47 -3.08
C ILE A 33 10.04 14.78 -2.73
N ASN A 34 9.42 15.62 -1.90
CA ASN A 34 10.01 16.88 -1.44
C ASN A 34 11.36 16.63 -0.74
N ALA A 35 11.41 15.65 0.15
CA ALA A 35 12.61 15.33 0.92
C ALA A 35 13.76 14.86 0.01
N ILE A 36 13.49 13.95 -0.94
CA ILE A 36 14.51 13.44 -1.87
C ILE A 36 14.96 14.52 -2.85
N TRP A 37 14.01 15.23 -3.46
CA TRP A 37 14.30 16.16 -4.55
C TRP A 37 15.12 17.37 -4.07
N PHE A 38 14.82 17.89 -2.88
CA PHE A 38 15.57 18.98 -2.27
C PHE A 38 16.72 18.52 -1.37
N TYR A 39 16.98 17.21 -1.20
CA TYR A 39 18.04 16.70 -0.34
C TYR A 39 19.42 17.25 -0.71
N LYS A 40 19.78 17.17 -2.00
CA LYS A 40 21.05 17.70 -2.50
C LYS A 40 21.15 19.21 -2.26
N GLN A 41 20.07 19.94 -2.53
CA GLN A 41 20.00 21.40 -2.38
C GLN A 41 20.09 21.84 -0.91
N ALA A 42 19.55 21.03 -0.01
CA ALA A 42 19.60 21.24 1.43
C ALA A 42 20.99 20.96 1.99
N PHE A 43 21.65 19.85 1.63
CA PHE A 43 22.86 19.39 2.35
C PHE A 43 24.17 19.42 1.56
N LYS A 44 24.15 19.42 0.23
CA LYS A 44 25.35 19.29 -0.62
C LYS A 44 25.79 20.59 -1.30
N VAL A 45 24.89 21.55 -1.48
CA VAL A 45 25.19 22.84 -2.14
C VAL A 45 25.80 23.82 -1.14
N GLU A 46 26.67 24.71 -1.63
CA GLU A 46 27.28 25.79 -0.85
C GLU A 46 26.26 26.63 -0.06
N PRO A 47 26.64 27.25 1.07
CA PRO A 47 25.72 27.99 1.92
C PRO A 47 25.16 29.25 1.24
N TYR A 48 23.83 29.38 1.22
CA TYR A 48 23.10 30.58 0.79
C TYR A 48 21.97 30.89 1.79
N PRO A 49 21.52 32.15 1.91
CA PRO A 49 20.61 32.59 2.98
C PRO A 49 19.31 31.77 3.10
N GLU A 50 18.71 31.36 1.97
CA GLU A 50 17.45 30.58 1.97
C GLU A 50 17.65 29.08 2.30
N GLN A 51 18.88 28.58 2.30
CA GLN A 51 19.19 27.16 2.49
C GLN A 51 18.71 26.63 3.84
N THR A 52 18.81 27.44 4.90
CA THR A 52 18.36 27.07 6.25
C THR A 52 16.85 26.82 6.29
N GLN A 53 16.06 27.57 5.51
CA GLN A 53 14.62 27.36 5.42
C GLN A 53 14.30 26.08 4.65
N ILE A 54 14.98 25.83 3.52
CA ILE A 54 14.81 24.60 2.74
C ILE A 54 15.17 23.37 3.58
N ARG A 55 16.27 23.40 4.34
CA ARG A 55 16.66 22.32 5.27
C ARG A 55 15.54 22.00 6.27
N LYS A 56 14.93 23.03 6.88
CA LYS A 56 13.82 22.84 7.82
C LYS A 56 12.62 22.16 7.17
N TYR A 57 12.23 22.59 5.96
CA TYR A 57 11.12 21.96 5.23
C TYR A 57 11.43 20.52 4.82
N VAL A 58 12.64 20.25 4.34
CA VAL A 58 13.09 18.90 3.96
C VAL A 58 13.07 17.94 5.15
N ILE A 59 13.63 18.35 6.29
CA ILE A 59 13.64 17.52 7.51
C ILE A 59 12.22 17.28 8.02
N ARG A 60 11.38 18.32 8.08
CA ARG A 60 9.98 18.20 8.51
C ARG A 60 9.17 17.31 7.57
N SER A 61 9.39 17.40 6.26
CA SER A 61 8.79 16.48 5.27
C SER A 61 9.25 15.04 5.48
N ALA A 62 10.54 14.80 5.74
CA ALA A 62 11.05 13.46 6.00
C ALA A 62 10.42 12.84 7.27
N ILE A 63 10.35 13.62 8.36
CA ILE A 63 9.68 13.21 9.60
C ILE A 63 8.20 12.93 9.35
N GLY A 64 7.50 13.85 8.67
CA GLY A 64 6.08 13.67 8.33
C GLY A 64 5.83 12.39 7.53
N THR A 65 6.68 12.10 6.55
CA THR A 65 6.61 10.86 5.77
C THR A 65 6.76 9.63 6.67
N PHE A 66 7.76 9.63 7.55
CA PHE A 66 8.01 8.50 8.45
C PHE A 66 6.85 8.28 9.43
N VAL A 67 6.33 9.35 10.04
CA VAL A 67 5.16 9.29 10.93
C VAL A 67 3.95 8.72 10.20
N TRP A 68 3.68 9.15 8.97
CA TRP A 68 2.56 8.62 8.18
C TRP A 68 2.72 7.16 7.78
N ILE A 69 3.94 6.73 7.44
CA ILE A 69 4.23 5.31 7.17
C ILE A 69 3.94 4.49 8.43
N LEU A 70 4.37 4.95 9.61
CA LEU A 70 4.08 4.26 10.86
C LEU A 70 2.58 4.20 11.17
N ILE A 71 1.85 5.31 10.97
CA ILE A 71 0.38 5.33 11.16
C ILE A 71 -0.29 4.31 10.25
N ILE A 72 0.05 4.31 8.96
CA ILE A 72 -0.53 3.37 7.98
C ILE A 72 -0.15 1.93 8.34
N LEU A 73 1.10 1.68 8.74
CA LEU A 73 1.57 0.35 9.12
C LEU A 73 0.84 -0.18 10.36
N VAL A 74 0.73 0.64 11.40
CA VAL A 74 -0.01 0.30 12.63
C VAL A 74 -1.49 0.06 12.31
N TRP A 75 -2.11 0.93 11.52
CA TRP A 75 -3.49 0.74 11.08
C TRP A 75 -3.68 -0.58 10.32
N ASN A 76 -2.77 -0.93 9.39
CA ASN A 76 -2.83 -2.19 8.66
C ASN A 76 -2.73 -3.40 9.59
N ILE A 77 -1.79 -3.40 10.54
CA ILE A 77 -1.64 -4.49 11.52
C ILE A 77 -2.91 -4.61 12.36
N MET A 78 -3.39 -3.50 12.90
CA MET A 78 -4.62 -3.46 13.70
C MET A 78 -5.82 -3.97 12.89
N PHE A 79 -5.99 -3.50 11.65
CA PHE A 79 -7.05 -3.95 10.77
C PHE A 79 -6.98 -5.46 10.53
N GLN A 80 -5.81 -6.00 10.20
CA GLN A 80 -5.66 -7.44 9.97
C GLN A 80 -5.94 -8.29 11.21
N VAL A 81 -5.55 -7.82 12.41
CA VAL A 81 -5.79 -8.52 13.68
C VAL A 81 -7.26 -8.45 14.11
N PHE A 82 -7.91 -7.31 13.92
CA PHE A 82 -9.28 -7.08 14.38
C PHE A 82 -10.34 -7.39 13.32
N ARG A 83 -9.99 -7.58 12.03
CA ARG A 83 -10.98 -7.81 10.96
C ARG A 83 -11.94 -8.95 11.27
N THR A 84 -11.45 -10.04 11.86
CA THR A 84 -12.25 -11.23 12.15
C THR A 84 -13.21 -11.01 13.31
N LYS A 85 -12.90 -10.05 14.19
CA LYS A 85 -13.75 -9.65 15.33
C LYS A 85 -14.82 -8.63 14.94
N MET A 86 -14.61 -7.89 13.85
CA MET A 86 -15.55 -6.87 13.35
C MET A 86 -16.80 -7.46 12.66
N GLY A 87 -16.87 -8.78 12.48
CA GLY A 87 -18.02 -9.44 11.87
C GLY A 87 -18.29 -8.93 10.45
N PRO A 88 -19.56 -8.76 10.04
CA PRO A 88 -19.91 -8.32 8.69
C PRO A 88 -19.30 -6.98 8.27
N ALA A 89 -19.11 -6.05 9.23
CA ALA A 89 -18.50 -4.75 8.96
C ALA A 89 -17.03 -4.87 8.51
N GLY A 90 -16.29 -5.85 9.06
CA GLY A 90 -14.93 -6.15 8.62
C GLY A 90 -14.86 -6.65 7.19
N ASP A 91 -15.86 -7.44 6.78
CA ASP A 91 -15.97 -7.96 5.42
C ASP A 91 -16.31 -6.85 4.42
N TYR A 92 -17.19 -5.90 4.77
CA TYR A 92 -17.49 -4.74 3.92
C TYR A 92 -16.32 -3.78 3.75
N LEU A 93 -15.48 -3.63 4.77
CA LEU A 93 -14.30 -2.75 4.73
C LEU A 93 -13.11 -3.42 4.01
N THR A 94 -13.16 -4.74 3.81
CA THR A 94 -12.09 -5.50 3.16
C THR A 94 -12.31 -5.52 1.65
N PHE A 95 -11.46 -4.84 0.89
CA PHE A 95 -11.53 -4.88 -0.58
C PHE A 95 -11.16 -6.25 -1.17
N VAL A 96 -10.14 -6.91 -0.59
CA VAL A 96 -9.69 -8.24 -1.01
C VAL A 96 -9.93 -9.22 0.13
N VAL A 97 -11.05 -9.93 0.08
CA VAL A 97 -11.39 -10.93 1.09
C VAL A 97 -10.64 -12.23 0.78
N PRO A 98 -9.72 -12.69 1.64
CA PRO A 98 -9.04 -13.96 1.43
C PRO A 98 -10.06 -15.12 1.54
N PRO A 99 -9.99 -16.12 0.65
CA PRO A 99 -10.94 -17.23 0.67
C PRO A 99 -10.76 -18.05 1.96
N ASN A 100 -11.84 -18.21 2.72
CA ASN A 100 -11.84 -19.03 3.93
C ASN A 100 -11.79 -20.53 3.54
N LYS A 101 -10.96 -21.33 4.22
CA LYS A 101 -10.86 -22.79 4.04
C LYS A 101 -12.22 -23.49 4.04
N THR A 102 -13.15 -23.06 4.89
CA THR A 102 -14.51 -23.61 4.93
C THR A 102 -15.27 -23.33 3.63
N ARG A 103 -15.20 -22.09 3.13
CA ARG A 103 -15.85 -21.70 1.86
C ARG A 103 -15.24 -22.42 0.66
N ILE A 104 -13.91 -22.60 0.65
CA ILE A 104 -13.21 -23.39 -0.38
C ILE A 104 -13.71 -24.83 -0.36
N ARG A 105 -13.77 -25.46 0.81
CA ARG A 105 -14.21 -26.85 0.96
C ARG A 105 -15.69 -27.03 0.60
N ASP A 106 -16.55 -26.07 0.93
CA ASP A 106 -17.97 -26.12 0.59
C ASP A 106 -18.22 -25.90 -0.90
N ALA A 107 -17.50 -24.96 -1.53
CA ALA A 107 -17.52 -24.76 -2.97
C ALA A 107 -17.00 -26.01 -3.71
N TYR A 108 -15.88 -26.59 -3.23
CA TYR A 108 -15.34 -27.84 -3.74
C TYR A 108 -16.37 -28.97 -3.70
N LYS A 109 -17.01 -29.20 -2.55
CA LYS A 109 -18.04 -30.24 -2.40
C LYS A 109 -19.17 -30.05 -3.40
N ARG A 110 -19.68 -28.82 -3.56
CA ARG A 110 -20.75 -28.53 -4.54
C ARG A 110 -20.31 -28.86 -5.97
N LEU A 111 -19.11 -28.43 -6.35
CA LEU A 111 -18.59 -28.61 -7.71
C LEU A 111 -18.27 -30.08 -8.01
N ILE A 112 -17.63 -30.81 -7.08
CA ILE A 112 -17.25 -32.20 -7.31
C ILE A 112 -18.48 -33.13 -7.36
N ILE A 113 -19.51 -32.85 -6.55
CA ILE A 113 -20.77 -33.62 -6.57
C ILE A 113 -21.49 -33.49 -7.91
N LEU A 114 -21.45 -32.30 -8.52
CA LEU A 114 -22.08 -32.04 -9.82
C LEU A 114 -21.27 -32.62 -10.99
N ASN A 115 -19.94 -32.67 -10.86
CA ASN A 115 -19.04 -33.06 -11.94
C ASN A 115 -18.41 -34.44 -11.77
N HIS A 116 -18.86 -35.25 -10.79
CA HIS A 116 -18.28 -36.57 -10.54
C HIS A 116 -18.45 -37.50 -11.77
N PRO A 117 -17.42 -38.24 -12.19
CA PRO A 117 -17.50 -39.16 -13.33
C PRO A 117 -18.65 -40.17 -13.24
N ASP A 118 -18.84 -40.77 -12.06
CA ASP A 118 -19.93 -41.74 -11.80
C ASP A 118 -21.34 -41.13 -11.90
N ARG A 119 -21.44 -39.80 -11.97
CA ARG A 119 -22.71 -39.08 -12.15
C ARG A 119 -22.85 -38.49 -13.57
N GLY A 120 -22.01 -38.92 -14.51
CA GLY A 120 -22.00 -38.42 -15.89
C GLY A 120 -21.16 -37.15 -16.09
N GLY A 121 -20.37 -36.74 -15.10
CA GLY A 121 -19.43 -35.62 -15.22
C GLY A 121 -18.13 -35.99 -15.92
N SER A 122 -17.33 -34.99 -16.30
CA SER A 122 -16.05 -35.22 -17.00
C SER A 122 -14.92 -35.53 -16.00
N PRO A 123 -14.16 -36.64 -16.19
CA PRO A 123 -12.97 -36.94 -15.40
C PRO A 123 -11.94 -35.80 -15.40
N TYR A 124 -11.80 -35.11 -16.54
CA TYR A 124 -10.90 -33.97 -16.67
C TYR A 124 -11.33 -32.79 -15.79
N VAL A 125 -12.62 -32.47 -15.79
CA VAL A 125 -13.17 -31.37 -14.98
C VAL A 125 -13.06 -31.69 -13.50
N ALA A 126 -13.37 -32.92 -13.09
CA ALA A 126 -13.19 -33.38 -11.72
C ALA A 126 -11.72 -33.29 -11.26
N ALA A 127 -10.78 -33.67 -12.13
CA ALA A 127 -9.34 -33.53 -11.86
C ALA A 127 -8.94 -32.06 -11.69
N LYS A 128 -9.41 -31.15 -12.55
CA LYS A 128 -9.14 -29.70 -12.44
C LYS A 128 -9.72 -29.07 -11.17
N ILE A 129 -10.89 -29.52 -10.73
CA ILE A 129 -11.49 -29.09 -9.47
C ILE A 129 -10.64 -29.55 -8.26
N ASN A 130 -10.11 -30.77 -8.30
CA ASN A 130 -9.20 -31.28 -7.27
C ASN A 130 -7.88 -30.49 -7.25
N GLU A 131 -7.26 -30.25 -8.41
CA GLU A 131 -6.04 -29.42 -8.52
C GLU A 131 -6.26 -28.02 -7.94
N ALA A 132 -7.38 -27.38 -8.26
CA ALA A 132 -7.73 -26.06 -7.72
C ALA A 132 -7.90 -26.08 -6.20
N LYS A 133 -8.58 -27.11 -5.66
CA LYS A 133 -8.72 -27.30 -4.20
C LYS A 133 -7.35 -27.38 -3.53
N ASP A 134 -6.45 -28.20 -4.06
CA ASP A 134 -5.13 -28.42 -3.47
C ASP A 134 -4.26 -27.16 -3.58
N TYR A 135 -4.39 -26.38 -4.66
CA TYR A 135 -3.77 -25.06 -4.79
C TYR A 135 -4.26 -24.08 -3.72
N PHE A 136 -5.58 -23.98 -3.50
CA PHE A 136 -6.14 -23.07 -2.50
C PHE A 136 -5.92 -23.54 -1.06
N GLU A 137 -5.84 -24.85 -0.79
CA GLU A 137 -5.49 -25.39 0.53
C GLU A 137 -4.00 -25.24 0.85
N SER A 138 -3.12 -25.34 -0.16
CA SER A 138 -1.67 -25.16 0.01
C SER A 138 -1.25 -23.69 0.15
N GLY A 139 -1.90 -22.77 -0.57
CA GLY A 139 -1.65 -21.33 -0.47
C GLY A 139 -2.23 -20.65 0.78
N ALA A 140 -3.10 -21.33 1.54
CA ALA A 140 -3.72 -20.83 2.77
C ALA A 140 -2.98 -21.26 4.05
N LYS A 141 -1.65 -21.43 3.98
CA LYS A 141 -0.78 -21.74 5.12
C LYS A 141 -0.26 -20.48 5.80
#